data_AF-X0Q8E3-F1
#
_entry.id   AF-X0Q8E3-F1
#
_cell.length_a   1.000
_cell.length_b   1.000
_cell.length_c   1.000
_cell.angle_alpha   90.00
_cell.angle_beta   90.00
_cell.angle_gamma   90.00
#
_symmetry.space_group_name_H-M   'P 1'
#
loop_
_entity.id
_entity.type
_entity.pdbx_description
1 polymer ?
#
loop_
_entity_poly.entity_id
_entity_poly.type
_entity_poly.pdbx_seq_one_letter_code
_entity_poly.pdbx_strand_id
1 'polypeptide(L)'
;MLRIGLTGGIGAGKSTVSKVLAELGAVIVDADLIAREVVEPGTPGLAALVDRFGEEILTEDGALDRPALAARAFADDESRLALNAIVHPLVGARTTETIESAPKDAILVQDIPLLVEGGMGAAFHLVVVVFVDAEERVQRLVGSRGMPETDARARIAAQADDDQRRAAADVWLDNSGAPGALEPEIRALWSERLVPFESNIRTRTVVRFLPELAPPNPQWPAQADRLIARLRLVCGDRAVRVDHIGSTAVEGLPAKDVLDVQVTVANLETADDLAESLADAGFPRIEHITADDPKPSYQGGETDPALWGKRIHGGADPGRPVNIHLRVDGWPGQQFALVFRDWLRADTDARTEYLAVKEGAAEKAAGHTDYRDAITAYVDAKSPWFDRAYHRAWEWAERTGWSA
;
A
#
# COMPACT_ATOMS: atom_id res chain seq x y z
N MET A 1 4.21 8.27 13.31
CA MET A 1 4.39 6.81 13.43
C MET A 1 4.16 6.15 12.09
N LEU A 2 5.06 5.25 11.70
CA LEU A 2 4.88 4.37 10.55
C LEU A 2 4.01 3.17 10.97
N ARG A 3 2.98 2.85 10.19
CA ARG A 3 2.08 1.70 10.42
C ARG A 3 2.25 0.64 9.34
N ILE A 4 2.60 -0.56 9.78
CA ILE A 4 2.88 -1.73 8.94
C ILE A 4 1.85 -2.82 9.23
N GLY A 5 1.24 -3.36 8.18
CA GLY A 5 0.41 -4.56 8.28
C GLY A 5 1.28 -5.79 8.06
N LEU A 6 1.32 -6.72 9.02
CA LEU A 6 2.01 -8.01 8.89
C LEU A 6 0.96 -9.11 8.73
N THR A 7 1.10 -9.91 7.67
CA THR A 7 0.20 -11.02 7.41
C THR A 7 0.90 -12.17 6.70
N GLY A 8 0.18 -13.24 6.40
CA GLY A 8 0.72 -14.49 5.92
C GLY A 8 -0.14 -15.68 6.33
N GLY A 9 -0.16 -16.71 5.48
CA GLY A 9 -0.96 -17.91 5.70
C GLY A 9 -0.63 -18.61 7.02
N ILE A 10 -1.57 -19.43 7.51
CA ILE A 10 -1.32 -20.28 8.67
C ILE A 10 -0.07 -21.16 8.42
N GLY A 11 0.85 -21.21 9.39
CA GLY A 11 2.12 -21.93 9.25
C GLY A 11 3.22 -21.19 8.48
N ALA A 12 2.98 -19.99 7.95
CA ALA A 12 4.00 -19.23 7.20
C ALA A 12 5.12 -18.63 8.07
N GLY A 13 4.94 -18.53 9.39
CA GLY A 13 5.97 -18.04 10.30
C GLY A 13 5.95 -16.53 10.58
N LYS A 14 4.77 -15.89 10.53
CA LYS A 14 4.59 -14.48 10.94
C LYS A 14 5.21 -14.15 12.30
N SER A 15 5.05 -15.06 13.27
CA SER A 15 5.60 -14.90 14.62
C SER A 15 7.13 -14.75 14.63
N THR A 16 7.84 -15.37 13.68
CA THR A 16 9.29 -15.19 13.52
C THR A 16 9.61 -13.77 13.08
N VAL A 17 8.89 -13.25 12.09
CA VAL A 17 9.06 -11.87 11.60
C VAL A 17 8.73 -10.86 12.71
N SER A 18 7.58 -11.04 13.37
CA SER A 18 7.13 -10.20 14.48
C SER A 18 8.16 -10.14 15.61
N LYS A 19 8.72 -11.30 16.01
CA LYS A 19 9.76 -11.38 17.05
C LYS A 19 11.03 -10.60 16.65
N VAL A 20 11.56 -10.82 15.45
CA VAL A 20 12.78 -10.13 15.00
C VAL A 20 12.55 -8.62 14.90
N LEU A 21 11.39 -8.17 14.41
CA LEU A 21 11.04 -6.75 14.35
C LEU A 21 10.92 -6.14 15.76
N ALA A 22 10.34 -6.87 16.72
CA ALA A 22 10.28 -6.43 18.12
C ALA A 22 11.68 -6.24 18.73
N GLU A 23 12.61 -7.18 18.47
CA GLU A 23 14.01 -7.08 18.90
C GLU A 23 14.73 -5.87 18.30
N LEU A 24 14.32 -5.42 17.12
CA LEU A 24 14.85 -4.24 16.44
C LEU A 24 14.21 -2.93 16.91
N GLY A 25 13.17 -2.99 17.75
CA GLY A 25 12.50 -1.83 18.35
C GLY A 25 11.12 -1.51 17.77
N ALA A 26 10.54 -2.39 16.95
CA ALA A 26 9.16 -2.24 16.49
C ALA A 26 8.16 -2.43 17.65
N VAL A 27 7.09 -1.64 17.65
CA VAL A 27 5.96 -1.86 18.54
C VAL A 27 5.01 -2.85 17.87
N ILE A 28 4.89 -4.05 18.43
CA ILE A 28 4.03 -5.10 17.89
C ILE A 28 2.63 -5.00 18.50
N VAL A 29 1.62 -4.99 17.64
CA VAL A 29 0.21 -5.15 17.99
C VAL A 29 -0.24 -6.48 17.39
N ASP A 30 -0.27 -7.52 18.20
CA ASP A 30 -0.76 -8.84 17.81
C ASP A 30 -2.23 -8.98 18.23
N ALA A 31 -3.14 -8.96 17.27
CA ALA A 31 -4.58 -9.03 17.54
C ALA A 31 -4.98 -10.35 18.20
N ASP A 32 -4.32 -11.46 17.85
CA ASP A 32 -4.57 -12.76 18.45
C ASP A 32 -4.11 -12.78 19.90
N LEU A 33 -2.94 -12.20 20.21
CA LEU A 33 -2.43 -12.06 21.58
C LEU A 33 -3.33 -11.17 22.42
N ILE A 34 -3.70 -9.98 21.92
CA ILE A 34 -4.60 -9.05 22.61
C ILE A 34 -5.95 -9.72 22.89
N ALA A 35 -6.50 -10.47 21.93
CA ALA A 35 -7.74 -11.23 22.13
C ALA A 35 -7.61 -12.31 23.22
N ARG A 36 -6.39 -12.73 23.60
CA ARG A 36 -6.17 -13.58 24.78
C ARG A 36 -6.10 -12.77 26.07
N GLU A 37 -5.34 -11.68 26.06
CA GLU A 37 -5.12 -10.84 27.24
C GLU A 37 -6.44 -10.24 27.76
N VAL A 38 -7.33 -9.78 26.87
CA VAL A 38 -8.59 -9.13 27.29
C VAL A 38 -9.61 -10.08 27.92
N VAL A 39 -9.33 -11.39 27.93
CA VAL A 39 -10.16 -12.45 28.55
C VAL A 39 -9.37 -13.30 29.55
N GLU A 40 -8.23 -12.79 30.04
CA GLU A 40 -7.49 -13.44 31.12
C GLU A 40 -8.26 -13.39 32.46
N PRO A 41 -7.94 -14.29 33.42
CA PRO A 41 -8.52 -14.26 34.75
C PRO A 41 -8.49 -12.87 35.39
N GLY A 42 -9.64 -12.43 35.91
CA GLY A 42 -9.80 -11.12 36.56
C GLY A 42 -10.09 -9.95 35.62
N THR A 43 -10.17 -10.18 34.30
CA THR A 43 -10.54 -9.13 33.33
C THR A 43 -12.06 -8.95 33.23
N PRO A 44 -12.54 -7.74 32.87
CA PRO A 44 -13.95 -7.53 32.55
C PRO A 44 -14.44 -8.38 31.36
N GLY A 45 -13.54 -8.70 30.42
CA GLY A 45 -13.89 -9.51 29.26
C GLY A 45 -14.22 -10.96 29.64
N LEU A 46 -13.43 -11.58 30.51
CA LEU A 46 -13.75 -12.93 30.99
C LEU A 46 -15.08 -12.96 31.75
N ALA A 47 -15.32 -11.98 32.63
CA ALA A 47 -16.58 -11.89 33.37
C ALA A 47 -17.79 -11.77 32.43
N ALA A 48 -17.71 -10.91 31.42
CA ALA A 48 -18.78 -10.76 30.42
C ALA A 48 -19.02 -12.05 29.60
N LEU A 49 -17.96 -12.80 29.30
CA LEU A 49 -18.10 -14.10 28.63
C LEU A 49 -18.76 -15.14 29.52
N VAL A 50 -18.40 -15.20 30.81
CA VAL A 50 -19.03 -16.11 31.79
C VAL A 50 -20.51 -15.77 31.95
N ASP A 51 -20.86 -14.48 32.05
CA ASP A 51 -22.26 -14.04 32.14
C ASP A 51 -23.08 -14.47 30.91
N ARG A 52 -22.48 -14.47 29.71
CA ARG A 52 -23.18 -14.82 28.46
C ARG A 52 -23.22 -16.31 28.17
N PHE A 53 -22.13 -17.03 28.43
CA PHE A 53 -21.91 -18.41 27.99
C PHE A 53 -21.85 -19.41 29.14
N GLY A 54 -21.99 -18.98 30.40
CA GLY A 54 -21.98 -19.82 31.58
C GLY A 54 -20.59 -20.14 32.10
N GLU A 55 -20.50 -20.62 33.36
CA GLU A 55 -19.24 -20.99 34.01
C GLU A 55 -18.55 -22.20 33.36
N GLU A 56 -19.23 -22.96 32.51
CA GLU A 56 -18.65 -24.14 31.86
C GLU A 56 -17.62 -23.79 30.77
N ILE A 57 -17.41 -22.50 30.48
CA ILE A 57 -16.29 -22.03 29.66
C ILE A 57 -15.01 -21.82 30.50
N LEU A 58 -15.02 -22.13 31.79
CA LEU A 58 -13.87 -21.99 32.67
C LEU A 58 -13.19 -23.34 32.92
N THR A 59 -11.87 -23.31 33.02
CA THR A 59 -11.07 -24.41 33.56
C THR A 59 -11.17 -24.45 35.08
N GLU A 60 -10.70 -25.53 35.72
CA GLU A 60 -10.73 -25.68 37.19
C GLU A 60 -9.96 -24.57 37.94
N ASP A 61 -8.95 -24.00 37.29
CA ASP A 61 -8.13 -22.89 37.75
C ASP A 61 -8.72 -21.49 37.45
N GLY A 62 -9.93 -21.43 36.88
CA GLY A 62 -10.67 -20.19 36.60
C GLY A 62 -10.19 -19.45 35.35
N ALA A 63 -9.39 -20.10 34.50
CA ALA A 63 -8.99 -19.58 33.20
C ALA A 63 -10.03 -19.91 32.13
N LEU A 64 -9.95 -19.26 30.97
CA LEU A 64 -10.85 -19.55 29.86
C LEU A 64 -10.50 -20.88 29.17
N ASP A 65 -11.43 -21.83 29.20
CA ASP A 65 -11.42 -23.03 28.35
C ASP A 65 -11.85 -22.62 26.93
N ARG A 66 -10.85 -22.36 26.08
CA ARG A 66 -11.07 -21.94 24.68
C ARG A 66 -11.82 -22.99 23.85
N PRO A 67 -11.50 -24.29 23.91
CA PRO A 67 -12.33 -25.32 23.29
C PRO A 67 -13.80 -25.28 23.72
N ALA A 68 -14.08 -25.15 25.02
CA ALA A 68 -15.45 -25.08 25.54
C ALA A 68 -16.17 -23.82 25.06
N LEU A 69 -15.51 -22.66 25.11
CA LEU A 69 -16.04 -21.41 24.55
C LEU A 69 -16.31 -21.56 23.05
N ALA A 70 -15.38 -22.11 22.27
CA ALA A 70 -15.54 -22.28 20.84
C ALA A 70 -16.73 -23.19 20.50
N ALA A 71 -16.90 -24.30 21.24
CA ALA A 71 -18.03 -25.21 21.05
C ALA A 71 -19.39 -24.52 21.29
N ARG A 72 -19.47 -23.57 22.23
CA ARG A 72 -20.68 -22.78 22.50
C ARG A 72 -20.85 -21.61 21.53
N ALA A 73 -19.80 -20.81 21.34
CA ALA A 73 -19.84 -19.59 20.56
C ALA A 73 -20.01 -19.84 19.05
N PHE A 74 -19.58 -20.99 18.54
CA PHE A 74 -19.72 -21.35 17.12
C PHE A 74 -20.84 -22.38 16.86
N ALA A 75 -21.71 -22.62 17.85
CA ALA A 75 -22.89 -23.49 17.67
C ALA A 75 -23.95 -22.86 16.75
N ASP A 76 -24.07 -21.53 16.78
CA ASP A 76 -25.03 -20.75 16.00
C ASP A 76 -24.54 -19.30 15.78
N ASP A 77 -25.18 -18.59 14.85
CA ASP A 77 -24.79 -17.22 14.49
C ASP A 77 -25.05 -16.19 15.60
N GLU A 78 -26.08 -16.38 16.43
CA GLU A 78 -26.41 -15.45 17.52
C GLU A 78 -25.32 -15.48 18.60
N SER A 79 -24.89 -16.68 18.97
CA SER A 79 -23.79 -16.94 19.89
C SER A 79 -22.47 -16.37 19.36
N ARG A 80 -22.19 -16.55 18.06
CA ARG A 80 -20.99 -15.99 17.42
C ARG A 80 -20.99 -14.46 17.43
N LEU A 81 -22.13 -13.85 17.13
CA LEU A 81 -22.30 -12.40 17.18
C LEU A 81 -22.16 -11.87 18.62
N ALA A 82 -22.69 -12.59 19.61
CA ALA A 82 -22.55 -12.22 21.02
C ALA A 82 -21.09 -12.27 21.49
N LEU A 83 -20.33 -13.32 21.13
CA LEU A 83 -18.89 -13.40 21.39
C LEU A 83 -18.17 -12.19 20.79
N ASN A 84 -18.40 -11.91 19.52
CA ASN A 84 -17.76 -10.80 18.81
C ASN A 84 -18.12 -9.44 19.44
N ALA A 85 -19.37 -9.24 19.85
CA ALA A 85 -19.82 -8.01 20.49
C ALA A 85 -19.15 -7.75 21.85
N ILE A 86 -18.75 -8.81 22.56
CA ILE A 86 -18.00 -8.71 23.82
C ILE A 86 -16.51 -8.46 23.55
N VAL A 87 -15.90 -9.27 22.67
CA VAL A 87 -14.44 -9.29 22.52
C VAL A 87 -13.93 -8.15 21.65
N HIS A 88 -14.59 -7.83 20.52
CA HIS A 88 -14.07 -6.84 19.57
C HIS A 88 -13.87 -5.43 20.18
N PRO A 89 -14.80 -4.88 20.99
CA PRO A 89 -14.58 -3.59 21.62
C PRO A 89 -13.38 -3.57 22.57
N LEU A 90 -13.14 -4.66 23.30
CA LEU A 90 -12.00 -4.78 24.22
C LEU A 90 -10.67 -4.86 23.47
N VAL A 91 -10.61 -5.66 22.40
CA VAL A 91 -9.44 -5.73 21.52
C VAL A 91 -9.15 -4.38 20.87
N GLY A 92 -10.20 -3.68 20.42
CA GLY A 92 -10.09 -2.34 19.85
C GLY A 92 -9.54 -1.34 20.86
N ALA A 93 -10.09 -1.29 22.07
CA ALA A 93 -9.62 -0.40 23.13
C ALA A 93 -8.15 -0.64 23.48
N ARG A 94 -7.74 -1.91 23.64
CA ARG A 94 -6.35 -2.27 23.96
C ARG A 94 -5.39 -1.95 22.81
N THR A 95 -5.84 -2.15 21.57
CA THR A 95 -5.08 -1.75 20.37
C THR A 95 -4.87 -0.24 20.35
N THR A 96 -5.92 0.55 20.58
CA THR A 96 -5.83 2.02 20.65
C THR A 96 -4.89 2.47 21.76
N GLU A 97 -5.02 1.91 22.97
CA GLU A 97 -4.13 2.22 24.09
C GLU A 97 -2.66 1.94 23.74
N THR A 98 -2.39 0.81 23.08
CA THR A 98 -1.03 0.44 22.66
C THR A 98 -0.48 1.45 21.65
N ILE A 99 -1.29 1.85 20.67
CA ILE A 99 -0.92 2.85 19.66
C ILE A 99 -0.69 4.23 20.30
N GLU A 100 -1.55 4.67 21.20
CA GLU A 100 -1.45 5.98 21.86
C GLU A 100 -0.27 6.05 22.84
N SER A 101 0.10 4.92 23.45
CA SER A 101 1.26 4.82 24.34
C SER A 101 2.60 4.73 23.60
N ALA A 102 2.59 4.46 22.30
CA ALA A 102 3.80 4.31 21.50
C ALA A 102 4.52 5.65 21.28
N PRO A 103 5.87 5.65 21.21
CA PRO A 103 6.64 6.83 20.80
C PRO A 103 6.18 7.39 19.46
N LYS A 104 6.26 8.72 19.26
CA LYS A 104 5.80 9.36 18.01
C LYS A 104 6.57 8.87 16.77
N ASP A 105 7.81 8.46 16.97
CA ASP A 105 8.73 7.87 16.00
C ASP A 105 8.70 6.33 15.95
N ALA A 106 7.71 5.71 16.59
CA ALA A 106 7.56 4.26 16.56
C ALA A 106 7.20 3.75 15.15
N ILE A 107 7.76 2.58 14.84
CA ILE A 107 7.32 1.70 13.75
C ILE A 107 6.37 0.68 14.36
N LEU A 108 5.09 0.85 14.09
CA LEU A 108 4.01 0.00 14.58
C LEU A 108 3.76 -1.13 13.58
N VAL A 109 3.83 -2.38 14.03
CA VAL A 109 3.55 -3.57 13.23
C VAL A 109 2.31 -4.26 13.76
N GLN A 110 1.25 -4.34 12.97
CA GLN A 110 0.01 -5.02 13.33
C GLN A 110 0.00 -6.41 12.68
N ASP A 111 0.09 -7.48 13.49
CA ASP A 111 -0.05 -8.86 13.00
C ASP A 111 -1.54 -9.17 12.85
N ILE A 112 -1.99 -9.27 11.59
CA ILE A 112 -3.40 -9.44 11.24
C ILE A 112 -3.52 -10.65 10.30
N PRO A 113 -3.94 -11.82 10.82
CA PRO A 113 -4.04 -13.05 10.04
C PRO A 113 -4.97 -12.95 8.82
N LEU A 114 -6.03 -12.14 8.92
CA LEU A 114 -7.06 -11.97 7.90
C LEU A 114 -6.94 -10.63 7.13
N LEU A 115 -5.75 -10.04 7.10
CA LEU A 115 -5.53 -8.72 6.49
C LEU A 115 -5.96 -8.69 5.02
N VAL A 116 -5.61 -9.73 4.26
CA VAL A 116 -5.88 -9.84 2.82
C VAL A 116 -7.34 -10.15 2.58
N GLU A 117 -7.88 -11.12 3.31
CA GLU A 117 -9.28 -11.56 3.26
C GLU A 117 -10.24 -10.42 3.61
N GLY A 118 -9.86 -9.56 4.56
CA GLY A 118 -10.63 -8.38 4.96
C GLY A 118 -10.39 -7.13 4.12
N GLY A 119 -9.52 -7.17 3.10
CA GLY A 119 -9.21 -6.01 2.26
C GLY A 119 -8.60 -4.84 3.02
N MET A 120 -7.90 -5.09 4.13
CA MET A 120 -7.47 -4.06 5.09
C MET A 120 -6.16 -3.35 4.69
N GLY A 121 -5.49 -3.79 3.61
CA GLY A 121 -4.16 -3.31 3.24
C GLY A 121 -4.06 -1.80 3.03
N ALA A 122 -5.14 -1.15 2.57
CA ALA A 122 -5.17 0.30 2.34
C ALA A 122 -5.03 1.14 3.61
N ALA A 123 -5.32 0.57 4.79
CA ALA A 123 -5.20 1.25 6.08
C ALA A 123 -3.75 1.35 6.60
N PHE A 124 -2.80 0.74 5.89
CA PHE A 124 -1.38 0.69 6.25
C PHE A 124 -0.53 1.44 5.24
N HIS A 125 0.61 1.96 5.71
CA HIS A 125 1.60 2.59 4.84
C HIS A 125 2.29 1.53 3.96
N LEU A 126 2.48 0.33 4.53
CA LEU A 126 3.16 -0.79 3.90
C LEU A 126 2.61 -2.10 4.46
N VAL A 127 2.39 -3.08 3.59
CA VAL A 127 1.97 -4.45 3.95
C VAL A 127 3.13 -5.43 3.71
N VAL A 128 3.54 -6.12 4.77
CA VAL A 128 4.49 -7.24 4.73
C VAL A 128 3.71 -8.54 4.73
N VAL A 129 3.94 -9.38 3.71
CA VAL A 129 3.38 -10.72 3.64
C VAL A 129 4.49 -11.75 3.78
N VAL A 130 4.32 -12.66 4.74
CA VAL A 130 5.19 -13.82 4.93
C VAL A 130 4.63 -14.99 4.15
N PHE A 131 5.44 -15.53 3.26
CA PHE A 131 5.10 -16.61 2.37
C PHE A 131 5.87 -17.89 2.71
N VAL A 132 5.18 -19.02 2.54
CA VAL A 132 5.73 -20.37 2.52
C VAL A 132 4.82 -21.19 1.62
N ASP A 133 5.39 -22.09 0.83
CA ASP A 133 4.60 -23.02 -0.01
C ASP A 133 3.55 -23.78 0.80
N ALA A 134 2.38 -24.04 0.19
CA ALA A 134 1.25 -24.67 0.86
C ALA A 134 1.60 -26.04 1.48
N GLU A 135 2.34 -26.88 0.77
CA GLU A 135 2.74 -28.20 1.27
C GLU A 135 3.69 -28.09 2.47
N GLU A 136 4.62 -27.13 2.45
CA GLU A 136 5.51 -26.90 3.58
C GLU A 136 4.76 -26.33 4.80
N ARG A 137 3.76 -25.46 4.59
CA ARG A 137 2.84 -25.03 5.66
C ARG A 137 2.11 -26.22 6.28
N VAL A 138 1.61 -27.16 5.48
CA VAL A 138 0.98 -28.40 5.98
C VAL A 138 1.97 -29.18 6.85
N GLN A 139 3.18 -29.44 6.35
CA GLN A 139 4.21 -30.17 7.10
C GLN A 139 4.54 -29.49 8.44
N ARG A 140 4.68 -28.17 8.44
CA ARG A 140 4.91 -27.38 9.66
C ARG A 140 3.75 -27.52 10.65
N LEU A 141 2.51 -27.44 10.20
CA LEU A 141 1.33 -27.53 11.07
C LEU A 141 1.14 -28.93 11.66
N VAL A 142 1.36 -29.97 10.86
CA VAL A 142 1.29 -31.36 11.32
C VAL A 142 2.43 -31.64 12.30
N GLY A 143 3.67 -31.33 11.92
CA GLY A 143 4.86 -31.67 12.69
C GLY A 143 5.02 -30.86 13.98
N SER A 144 4.87 -29.53 13.92
CA SER A 144 5.13 -28.65 15.07
C SER A 144 3.92 -28.41 15.96
N ARG A 145 2.70 -28.52 15.44
CA ARG A 145 1.46 -28.23 16.17
C ARG A 145 0.56 -29.45 16.39
N GLY A 146 0.94 -30.62 15.88
CA GLY A 146 0.16 -31.86 16.03
C GLY A 146 -1.21 -31.79 15.36
N MET A 147 -1.40 -30.88 14.40
CA MET A 147 -2.68 -30.70 13.71
C MET A 147 -2.92 -31.89 12.77
N PRO A 148 -4.13 -32.47 12.72
CA PRO A 148 -4.47 -33.46 11.69
C PRO A 148 -4.26 -32.86 10.29
N GLU A 149 -3.64 -33.61 9.39
CA GLU A 149 -3.32 -33.11 8.04
C GLU A 149 -4.56 -32.59 7.30
N THR A 150 -5.70 -33.29 7.44
CA THR A 150 -6.97 -32.89 6.85
C THR A 150 -7.46 -31.54 7.37
N ASP A 151 -7.31 -31.26 8.67
CA ASP A 151 -7.63 -29.96 9.27
C ASP A 151 -6.67 -28.87 8.79
N ALA A 152 -5.37 -29.15 8.74
CA ALA A 152 -4.36 -28.22 8.23
C ALA A 152 -4.66 -27.77 6.79
N ARG A 153 -4.95 -28.73 5.91
CA ARG A 153 -5.33 -28.45 4.51
C ARG A 153 -6.63 -27.67 4.41
N ALA A 154 -7.65 -28.04 5.18
CA ALA A 154 -8.93 -27.33 5.18
C ALA A 154 -8.77 -25.86 5.60
N ARG A 155 -7.96 -25.58 6.62
CA ARG A 155 -7.69 -24.22 7.09
C ARG A 155 -6.90 -23.40 6.08
N ILE A 156 -5.87 -23.98 5.45
CA ILE A 156 -5.11 -23.29 4.40
C ILE A 156 -6.03 -22.93 3.23
N ALA A 157 -6.88 -23.85 2.79
CA ALA A 157 -7.81 -23.64 1.67
C ALA A 157 -8.91 -22.61 1.97
N ALA A 158 -9.24 -22.34 3.24
CA ALA A 158 -10.23 -21.35 3.64
C ALA A 158 -9.69 -19.91 3.68
N GLN A 159 -8.37 -19.73 3.58
CA GLN A 159 -7.72 -18.42 3.57
C GLN A 159 -7.56 -17.90 2.13
N ALA A 160 -7.13 -16.64 1.98
CA ALA A 160 -6.74 -16.09 0.68
C ALA A 160 -5.72 -17.02 -0.02
N ASP A 161 -5.69 -17.03 -1.34
CA ASP A 161 -4.66 -17.74 -2.08
C ASP A 161 -3.35 -16.92 -2.14
N ASP A 162 -2.30 -17.51 -2.70
CA ASP A 162 -0.98 -16.87 -2.73
C ASP A 162 -0.92 -15.72 -3.75
N ASP A 163 -1.75 -15.73 -4.79
CA ASP A 163 -1.85 -14.64 -5.77
C ASP A 163 -2.52 -13.40 -5.16
N GLN A 164 -3.62 -13.59 -4.42
CA GLN A 164 -4.28 -12.55 -3.64
C GLN A 164 -3.33 -11.94 -2.61
N ARG A 165 -2.56 -12.78 -1.90
CA ARG A 165 -1.52 -12.33 -0.97
C ARG A 165 -0.42 -11.55 -1.67
N ARG A 166 0.04 -12.02 -2.83
CA ARG A 166 1.10 -11.35 -3.61
C ARG A 166 0.64 -9.99 -4.13
N ALA A 167 -0.62 -9.89 -4.57
CA ALA A 167 -1.24 -8.65 -5.01
C ALA A 167 -1.36 -7.63 -3.85
N ALA A 168 -1.56 -8.09 -2.62
CA ALA A 168 -1.63 -7.23 -1.42
C ALA A 168 -0.26 -6.85 -0.84
N ALA A 169 0.82 -7.53 -1.21
CA ALA A 169 2.14 -7.37 -0.60
C ALA A 169 2.96 -6.20 -1.17
N ASP A 170 3.35 -5.25 -0.31
CA ASP A 170 4.40 -4.26 -0.60
C ASP A 170 5.81 -4.83 -0.35
N VAL A 171 5.89 -5.76 0.58
CA VAL A 171 7.07 -6.57 0.86
C VAL A 171 6.64 -8.03 0.92
N TRP A 172 7.33 -8.87 0.16
CA TRP A 172 7.14 -10.31 0.15
C TRP A 172 8.35 -10.97 0.80
N LEU A 173 8.14 -11.62 1.94
CA LEU A 173 9.17 -12.32 2.69
C LEU A 173 8.99 -13.82 2.51
N ASP A 174 9.92 -14.47 1.79
CA ASP A 174 9.87 -15.90 1.56
C ASP A 174 10.56 -16.66 2.70
N ASN A 175 9.76 -17.39 3.48
CA ASN A 175 10.20 -18.16 4.63
C ASN A 175 10.27 -19.67 4.34
N SER A 176 10.44 -20.06 3.06
CA SER A 176 10.61 -21.47 2.64
C SER A 176 12.07 -21.96 2.81
N GLY A 177 12.99 -21.06 3.18
CA GLY A 177 14.39 -21.38 3.46
C GLY A 177 14.61 -22.09 4.81
N ALA A 178 15.88 -22.41 5.08
CA ALA A 178 16.28 -23.02 6.35
C ALA A 178 15.98 -22.10 7.55
N PRO A 179 15.78 -22.65 8.77
CA PRO A 179 15.61 -21.84 9.98
C PRO A 179 16.74 -20.81 10.14
N GLY A 180 16.37 -19.54 10.32
CA GLY A 180 17.30 -18.42 10.43
C GLY A 180 17.65 -17.73 9.10
N ALA A 181 17.34 -18.33 7.95
CA ALA A 181 17.61 -17.72 6.64
C ALA A 181 16.85 -16.42 6.39
N LEU A 182 15.67 -16.28 7.00
CA LEU A 182 14.82 -15.09 6.87
C LEU A 182 15.31 -13.90 7.72
N GLU A 183 16.06 -14.15 8.80
CA GLU A 183 16.44 -13.10 9.74
C GLU A 183 17.28 -11.97 9.09
N PRO A 184 18.30 -12.26 8.26
CA PRO A 184 19.01 -11.22 7.51
C PRO A 184 18.10 -10.36 6.63
N GLU A 185 17.09 -10.95 5.98
CA GLU A 185 16.14 -10.22 5.13
C GLU A 185 15.26 -9.28 5.96
N ILE A 186 14.80 -9.72 7.13
CA ILE A 186 14.02 -8.87 8.05
C ILE A 186 14.89 -7.71 8.56
N ARG A 187 16.15 -7.97 8.90
CA ARG A 187 17.10 -6.94 9.35
C ARG A 187 17.39 -5.92 8.24
N ALA A 188 17.58 -6.37 7.00
CA ALA A 188 17.74 -5.49 5.84
C ALA A 188 16.48 -4.66 5.58
N LEU A 189 15.30 -5.29 5.59
CA LEU A 189 14.01 -4.59 5.48
C LEU A 189 13.89 -3.48 6.53
N TRP A 190 14.26 -3.77 7.77
CA TRP A 190 14.25 -2.80 8.85
C TRP A 190 15.19 -1.61 8.58
N SER A 191 16.49 -1.88 8.35
CA SER A 191 17.50 -0.81 8.24
C SER A 191 17.41 -0.01 6.94
N GLU A 192 17.06 -0.67 5.84
CA GLU A 192 17.13 -0.08 4.49
C GLU A 192 15.80 0.51 4.02
N ARG A 193 14.68 0.07 4.59
CA ARG A 193 13.34 0.54 4.17
C ARG A 193 12.51 1.09 5.31
N LEU A 194 12.27 0.34 6.39
CA LEU A 194 11.32 0.76 7.43
C LEU A 194 11.83 1.96 8.24
N VAL A 195 13.09 1.95 8.67
CA VAL A 195 13.69 3.07 9.41
C VAL A 195 13.75 4.36 8.56
N PRO A 196 14.27 4.34 7.31
CA PRO A 196 14.23 5.53 6.48
C PRO A 196 12.80 5.98 6.14
N PHE A 197 11.86 5.04 5.93
CA PHE A 197 10.46 5.38 5.65
C PHE A 197 9.81 6.10 6.83
N GLU A 198 9.96 5.59 8.07
CA GLU A 198 9.48 6.30 9.27
C GLU A 198 10.03 7.72 9.32
N SER A 199 11.35 7.86 9.17
CA SER A 199 12.02 9.15 9.26
C SER A 199 11.50 10.10 8.19
N ASN A 200 11.28 9.61 6.97
CA ASN A 200 10.75 10.39 5.86
C ASN A 200 9.30 10.82 6.12
N ILE A 201 8.43 9.97 6.66
CA ILE A 201 7.06 10.36 7.05
C ILE A 201 7.13 11.47 8.09
N ARG A 202 7.89 11.27 9.16
CA ARG A 202 7.98 12.21 10.29
C ARG A 202 8.57 13.56 9.89
N THR A 203 9.52 13.56 8.95
CA THR A 203 10.18 14.78 8.46
C THR A 203 9.54 15.36 7.21
N ARG A 204 8.43 14.77 6.72
CA ARG A 204 7.77 15.14 5.47
C ARG A 204 8.71 15.12 4.25
N THR A 205 9.64 14.17 4.24
CA THR A 205 10.65 13.99 3.18
C THR A 205 10.12 13.09 2.07
N VAL A 206 10.18 13.59 0.84
CA VAL A 206 9.92 12.80 -0.38
C VAL A 206 11.20 12.12 -0.83
N VAL A 207 11.12 10.83 -1.15
CA VAL A 207 12.25 10.09 -1.73
C VAL A 207 12.40 10.45 -3.21
N ARG A 208 13.65 10.67 -3.60
CA ARG A 208 14.03 11.14 -4.94
C ARG A 208 14.91 10.09 -5.60
N PHE A 209 14.68 9.84 -6.88
CA PHE A 209 15.41 8.85 -7.67
C PHE A 209 15.88 9.46 -8.97
N LEU A 210 17.08 9.06 -9.40
CA LEU A 210 17.58 9.44 -10.72
C LEU A 210 16.66 8.85 -11.80
N PRO A 211 16.50 9.55 -12.94
CA PRO A 211 15.58 9.15 -13.99
C PRO A 211 16.12 8.02 -14.87
N GLU A 212 16.52 6.92 -14.24
CA GLU A 212 17.01 5.71 -14.92
C GLU A 212 15.83 4.89 -15.47
N LEU A 213 15.97 4.39 -16.69
CA LEU A 213 14.96 3.52 -17.30
C LEU A 213 15.17 2.08 -16.84
N ALA A 214 14.09 1.47 -16.37
CA ALA A 214 13.98 0.05 -16.08
C ALA A 214 13.16 -0.66 -17.18
N PRO A 215 13.40 -1.97 -17.38
CA PRO A 215 12.52 -2.78 -18.22
C PRO A 215 11.07 -2.78 -17.69
N PRO A 216 10.07 -3.09 -18.52
CA PRO A 216 8.69 -3.20 -18.07
C PRO A 216 8.56 -4.18 -16.90
N ASN A 217 7.91 -3.75 -15.82
CA ASN A 217 7.68 -4.60 -14.66
C ASN A 217 6.21 -5.07 -14.61
N PRO A 218 5.93 -6.37 -14.71
CA PRO A 218 4.56 -6.89 -14.67
C PRO A 218 3.86 -6.66 -13.32
N GLN A 219 4.60 -6.27 -12.27
CA GLN A 219 4.03 -5.96 -10.95
C GLN A 219 3.54 -4.51 -10.83
N TRP A 220 3.86 -3.60 -11.76
CA TRP A 220 3.42 -2.20 -11.68
C TRP A 220 1.91 -2.02 -11.55
N PRO A 221 1.05 -2.76 -12.29
CA PRO A 221 -0.40 -2.66 -12.11
C PRO A 221 -0.84 -2.97 -10.68
N ALA A 222 -0.41 -4.12 -10.12
CA ALA A 222 -0.76 -4.49 -8.74
C ALA A 222 -0.20 -3.50 -7.69
N GLN A 223 1.01 -2.97 -7.92
CA GLN A 223 1.58 -1.93 -7.06
C GLN A 223 0.77 -0.63 -7.13
N ALA A 224 0.31 -0.24 -8.32
CA ALA A 224 -0.55 0.92 -8.52
C ALA A 224 -1.93 0.72 -7.90
N ASP A 225 -2.53 -0.46 -7.99
CA ASP A 225 -3.82 -0.77 -7.36
C ASP A 225 -3.76 -0.61 -5.84
N ARG A 226 -2.67 -1.07 -5.19
CA ARG A 226 -2.46 -0.83 -3.75
C ARG A 226 -2.35 0.65 -3.41
N LEU A 227 -1.58 1.40 -4.20
CA LEU A 227 -1.43 2.84 -4.03
C LEU A 227 -2.78 3.57 -4.21
N ILE A 228 -3.54 3.22 -5.25
CA ILE A 228 -4.88 3.77 -5.52
C ILE A 228 -5.82 3.47 -4.35
N ALA A 229 -5.80 2.25 -3.81
CA ALA A 229 -6.63 1.88 -2.65
C ALA A 229 -6.29 2.74 -1.42
N ARG A 230 -5.00 2.95 -1.11
CA ARG A 230 -4.58 3.86 -0.03
C ARG A 230 -5.05 5.29 -0.28
N LEU A 231 -4.85 5.81 -1.49
CA LEU A 231 -5.24 7.18 -1.83
C LEU A 231 -6.76 7.38 -1.77
N ARG A 232 -7.55 6.40 -2.22
CA ARG A 232 -9.01 6.44 -2.08
C ARG A 232 -9.43 6.47 -0.62
N LEU A 233 -8.79 5.67 0.25
CA LEU A 233 -9.08 5.67 1.68
C LEU A 233 -8.76 7.03 2.32
N VAL A 234 -7.62 7.63 1.98
CA VAL A 234 -7.16 8.90 2.56
C VAL A 234 -7.96 10.09 2.04
N CYS A 235 -8.23 10.13 0.73
CA CYS A 235 -8.95 11.23 0.11
C CYS A 235 -10.45 11.18 0.43
N GLY A 236 -11.03 9.97 0.53
CA GLY A 236 -12.47 9.81 0.71
C GLY A 236 -13.27 10.38 -0.46
N ASP A 237 -14.36 11.08 -0.15
CA ASP A 237 -15.24 11.75 -1.12
C ASP A 237 -14.61 12.96 -1.82
N ARG A 238 -13.48 13.46 -1.30
CA ARG A 238 -12.72 14.57 -1.91
C ARG A 238 -12.02 14.17 -3.21
N ALA A 239 -11.80 12.87 -3.44
CA ALA A 239 -11.31 12.36 -4.71
C ALA A 239 -12.49 11.98 -5.61
N VAL A 240 -12.68 12.72 -6.70
CA VAL A 240 -13.67 12.40 -7.75
C VAL A 240 -13.31 11.07 -8.41
N ARG A 241 -12.01 10.86 -8.67
CA ARG A 241 -11.44 9.61 -9.19
C ARG A 241 -9.94 9.55 -8.90
N VAL A 242 -9.40 8.34 -8.93
CA VAL A 242 -7.97 8.07 -8.74
C VAL A 242 -7.52 7.08 -9.80
N ASP A 243 -6.49 7.44 -10.57
CA ASP A 243 -6.08 6.75 -11.79
C ASP A 243 -4.56 6.54 -11.84
N HIS A 244 -4.13 5.33 -12.19
CA HIS A 244 -2.75 5.07 -12.60
C HIS A 244 -2.50 5.72 -13.96
N ILE A 245 -1.51 6.59 -14.04
CA ILE A 245 -1.13 7.37 -15.23
C ILE A 245 0.37 7.21 -15.51
N GLY A 246 0.88 7.96 -16.49
CA GLY A 246 2.30 7.95 -16.83
C GLY A 246 2.74 6.67 -17.53
N SER A 247 4.06 6.47 -17.65
CA SER A 247 4.61 5.36 -18.43
C SER A 247 4.41 3.99 -17.78
N THR A 248 4.43 3.91 -16.45
CA THR A 248 4.25 2.62 -15.74
C THR A 248 2.82 2.07 -15.88
N ALA A 249 1.86 2.90 -16.31
CA ALA A 249 0.50 2.49 -16.65
C ALA A 249 0.35 1.94 -18.08
N VAL A 250 1.40 1.98 -18.90
CA VAL A 250 1.37 1.49 -20.29
C VAL A 250 2.09 0.15 -20.35
N GLU A 251 1.34 -0.92 -20.64
CA GLU A 251 1.88 -2.27 -20.69
C GLU A 251 3.03 -2.40 -21.68
N GLY A 252 4.11 -3.06 -21.26
CA GLY A 252 5.29 -3.30 -22.09
C GLY A 252 6.18 -2.09 -22.36
N LEU A 253 5.89 -0.90 -21.81
CA LEU A 253 6.72 0.29 -22.00
C LEU A 253 7.83 0.38 -20.93
N PRO A 254 9.13 0.31 -21.29
CA PRO A 254 10.22 0.56 -20.33
C PRO A 254 10.06 1.95 -19.73
N ALA A 255 10.28 2.11 -18.42
CA ALA A 255 9.99 3.36 -17.72
C ALA A 255 10.91 3.55 -16.52
N LYS A 256 10.97 4.77 -16.00
CA LYS A 256 11.50 5.00 -14.66
C LYS A 256 10.64 4.19 -13.68
N ASP A 257 11.25 3.51 -12.71
CA ASP A 257 10.53 2.73 -11.69
C ASP A 257 9.89 3.68 -10.65
N VAL A 258 9.00 4.55 -11.13
CA VAL A 258 8.24 5.52 -10.37
C VAL A 258 6.79 5.41 -10.83
N LEU A 259 5.88 5.17 -9.91
CA LEU A 259 4.44 5.15 -10.24
C LEU A 259 3.91 6.59 -10.25
N ASP A 260 3.26 6.98 -11.34
CA ASP A 260 2.54 8.25 -11.40
C ASP A 260 1.04 7.96 -11.22
N VAL A 261 0.41 8.57 -10.21
CA VAL A 261 -1.04 8.48 -9.98
C VAL A 261 -1.65 9.87 -10.03
N GLN A 262 -2.83 9.99 -10.62
CA GLN A 262 -3.63 11.19 -10.59
C GLN A 262 -4.80 11.01 -9.63
N VAL A 263 -4.95 11.96 -8.71
CA VAL A 263 -6.18 12.17 -7.93
C VAL A 263 -6.90 13.36 -8.56
N THR A 264 -8.09 13.13 -9.08
CA THR A 264 -8.94 14.22 -9.59
C THR A 264 -9.74 14.79 -8.44
N VAL A 265 -9.69 16.11 -8.26
CA VAL A 265 -10.38 16.84 -7.19
C VAL A 265 -11.32 17.90 -7.78
N ALA A 266 -12.28 18.37 -6.99
CA ALA A 266 -13.24 19.39 -7.45
C ALA A 266 -12.60 20.78 -7.66
N ASN A 267 -11.57 21.12 -6.89
CA ASN A 267 -10.88 22.42 -6.94
C ASN A 267 -9.51 22.35 -6.22
N LEU A 268 -8.70 23.41 -6.35
CA LEU A 268 -7.38 23.48 -5.71
C LEU A 268 -7.42 23.60 -4.18
N GLU A 269 -8.48 24.17 -3.61
CA GLU A 269 -8.67 24.23 -2.14
C GLU A 269 -8.80 22.82 -1.56
N THR A 270 -9.58 21.95 -2.21
CA THR A 270 -9.66 20.52 -1.86
C THR A 270 -8.30 19.84 -1.94
N ALA A 271 -7.47 20.19 -2.93
CA ALA A 271 -6.11 19.66 -3.03
C ALA A 271 -5.19 20.14 -1.90
N ASP A 272 -5.36 21.38 -1.44
CA ASP A 272 -4.62 21.92 -0.30
C ASP A 272 -5.07 21.28 1.02
N ASP A 273 -6.37 21.08 1.22
CA ASP A 273 -6.94 20.43 2.42
C ASP A 273 -6.54 18.95 2.57
N LEU A 274 -6.14 18.31 1.48
CA LEU A 274 -5.63 16.93 1.48
C LEU A 274 -4.18 16.83 1.94
N ALA A 275 -3.45 17.95 2.05
CA ALA A 275 -2.00 17.91 2.17
C ALA A 275 -1.50 17.18 3.43
N GLU A 276 -2.07 17.50 4.61
CA GLU A 276 -1.68 16.84 5.87
C GLU A 276 -2.11 15.37 5.91
N SER A 277 -3.33 15.05 5.46
CA SER A 277 -3.81 13.65 5.43
C SER A 277 -2.97 12.77 4.51
N LEU A 278 -2.58 13.27 3.34
CA LEU A 278 -1.69 12.58 2.41
C LEU A 278 -0.28 12.44 3.00
N ALA A 279 0.23 13.49 3.62
CA ALA A 279 1.53 13.46 4.27
C ALA A 279 1.58 12.44 5.42
N ASP A 280 0.53 12.35 6.23
CA ASP A 280 0.38 11.35 7.30
C ASP A 280 0.31 9.93 6.74
N ALA A 281 -0.29 9.75 5.56
CA ALA A 281 -0.32 8.48 4.85
C ALA A 281 1.00 8.14 4.11
N GLY A 282 2.04 8.96 4.26
CA GLY A 282 3.36 8.74 3.67
C GLY A 282 3.57 9.38 2.30
N PHE A 283 2.77 10.39 1.96
CA PHE A 283 2.86 11.14 0.70
C PHE A 283 3.04 12.65 0.94
N PRO A 284 4.22 13.12 1.40
CA PRO A 284 4.45 14.54 1.63
C PRO A 284 4.32 15.38 0.36
N ARG A 285 3.92 16.64 0.52
CA ARG A 285 3.77 17.60 -0.58
C ARG A 285 5.11 18.08 -1.10
N ILE A 286 5.21 18.28 -2.40
CA ILE A 286 6.38 18.93 -3.04
C ILE A 286 6.04 20.41 -3.26
N GLU A 287 6.35 21.24 -2.26
CA GLU A 287 5.88 22.64 -2.15
C GLU A 287 6.18 23.53 -3.37
N HIS A 288 7.30 23.33 -4.04
CA HIS A 288 7.76 24.21 -5.11
C HIS A 288 7.11 23.92 -6.48
N ILE A 289 6.26 22.89 -6.59
CA ILE A 289 5.60 22.52 -7.84
C ILE A 289 4.08 22.70 -7.71
N THR A 290 3.57 23.77 -8.32
CA THR A 290 2.16 24.18 -8.22
C THR A 290 1.42 24.21 -9.55
N ALA A 291 2.09 23.90 -10.65
CA ALA A 291 1.50 23.83 -11.99
C ALA A 291 2.22 22.79 -12.87
N ASP A 292 1.55 22.34 -13.93
CA ASP A 292 2.21 21.72 -15.09
C ASP A 292 2.59 22.81 -16.11
N ASP A 293 3.50 22.48 -17.03
CA ASP A 293 3.84 23.38 -18.14
C ASP A 293 2.66 23.49 -19.12
N PRO A 294 2.15 24.70 -19.40
CA PRO A 294 1.09 24.91 -20.37
C PRO A 294 1.42 24.30 -21.74
N LYS A 295 0.41 23.74 -22.39
CA LYS A 295 0.53 23.13 -23.72
C LYS A 295 -0.07 24.03 -24.79
N PRO A 296 0.34 23.87 -26.07
CA PRO A 296 -0.28 24.60 -27.16
C PRO A 296 -1.80 24.39 -27.19
N SER A 297 -2.53 25.41 -27.65
CA SER A 297 -4.00 25.39 -27.71
C SER A 297 -4.52 24.28 -28.60
N TYR A 298 -5.49 23.52 -28.11
CA TYR A 298 -6.27 22.55 -28.89
C TYR A 298 -7.77 22.75 -28.70
N GLN A 299 -8.27 22.68 -27.46
CA GLN A 299 -9.68 22.80 -27.10
C GLN A 299 -10.09 24.21 -26.62
N GLY A 300 -9.14 25.12 -26.46
CA GLY A 300 -9.37 26.55 -26.19
C GLY A 300 -9.21 26.98 -24.73
N GLY A 301 -8.97 26.03 -23.79
CA GLY A 301 -8.69 26.30 -22.38
C GLY A 301 -7.20 26.26 -22.02
N GLU A 302 -6.35 25.70 -22.88
CA GLU A 302 -4.94 25.44 -22.59
C GLU A 302 -4.10 26.72 -22.49
N THR A 303 -4.60 27.84 -23.03
CA THR A 303 -3.91 29.12 -23.06
C THR A 303 -4.02 29.90 -21.75
N ASP A 304 -4.96 29.53 -20.87
CA ASP A 304 -5.06 30.12 -19.52
C ASP A 304 -4.11 29.38 -18.56
N PRO A 305 -3.01 30.02 -18.10
CA PRO A 305 -2.07 29.39 -17.18
C PRO A 305 -2.71 28.99 -15.84
N ALA A 306 -3.81 29.64 -15.44
CA ALA A 306 -4.49 29.33 -14.19
C ALA A 306 -5.08 27.90 -14.19
N LEU A 307 -5.49 27.39 -15.36
CA LEU A 307 -6.06 26.05 -15.52
C LEU A 307 -4.99 24.94 -15.52
N TRP A 308 -3.71 25.28 -15.45
CA TRP A 308 -2.61 24.33 -15.28
C TRP A 308 -2.16 24.17 -13.83
N GLY A 309 -2.82 24.87 -12.90
CA GLY A 309 -2.58 24.71 -11.47
C GLY A 309 -2.84 23.28 -10.98
N LYS A 310 -1.97 22.79 -10.11
CA LYS A 310 -2.06 21.46 -9.47
C LYS A 310 -1.43 21.47 -8.08
N ARG A 311 -1.54 20.36 -7.37
CA ARG A 311 -0.60 19.98 -6.30
C ARG A 311 0.07 18.68 -6.67
N ILE A 312 1.28 18.45 -6.16
CA ILE A 312 1.97 17.18 -6.32
C ILE A 312 2.58 16.73 -5.01
N HIS A 313 2.40 15.45 -4.72
CA HIS A 313 2.95 14.76 -3.58
C HIS A 313 3.89 13.67 -4.09
N GLY A 314 4.86 13.27 -3.27
CA GLY A 314 5.74 12.15 -3.57
C GLY A 314 5.78 11.14 -2.43
N GLY A 315 6.25 9.93 -2.72
CA GLY A 315 6.36 8.86 -1.72
C GLY A 315 7.49 9.10 -0.71
N ALA A 316 7.22 8.80 0.56
CA ALA A 316 8.23 8.73 1.62
C ALA A 316 8.91 7.34 1.73
N ASP A 317 8.35 6.30 1.07
CA ASP A 317 8.90 4.93 1.05
C ASP A 317 10.08 4.81 0.08
N PRO A 318 11.30 4.50 0.55
CA PRO A 318 12.45 4.34 -0.34
C PRO A 318 12.37 3.10 -1.23
N GLY A 319 11.54 2.10 -0.90
CA GLY A 319 11.36 0.91 -1.72
C GLY A 319 10.31 1.06 -2.82
N ARG A 320 9.52 2.15 -2.81
CA ARG A 320 8.49 2.37 -3.82
C ARG A 320 8.31 3.87 -4.15
N PRO A 321 9.06 4.37 -5.14
CA PRO A 321 8.94 5.74 -5.59
C PRO A 321 7.57 5.99 -6.22
N VAL A 322 6.91 7.07 -5.84
CA VAL A 322 5.62 7.47 -6.42
C VAL A 322 5.52 8.98 -6.57
N ASN A 323 4.80 9.43 -7.59
CA ASN A 323 4.31 10.79 -7.75
C ASN A 323 2.78 10.76 -7.73
N ILE A 324 2.17 11.66 -6.98
CA ILE A 324 0.72 11.76 -6.85
C ILE A 324 0.32 13.18 -7.25
N HIS A 325 -0.33 13.29 -8.39
CA HIS A 325 -0.78 14.53 -8.99
C HIS A 325 -2.22 14.81 -8.58
N LEU A 326 -2.46 15.90 -7.87
CA LEU A 326 -3.82 16.37 -7.59
C LEU A 326 -4.17 17.43 -8.61
N ARG A 327 -5.12 17.11 -9.50
CA ARG A 327 -5.56 18.01 -10.58
C ARG A 327 -7.06 18.20 -10.54
N VAL A 328 -7.50 19.39 -10.92
CA VAL A 328 -8.92 19.76 -10.89
C VAL A 328 -9.66 19.10 -12.04
N ASP A 329 -10.88 18.62 -11.76
CA ASP A 329 -11.73 17.96 -12.75
C ASP A 329 -11.97 18.85 -13.97
N GLY A 330 -11.85 18.24 -15.15
CA GLY A 330 -11.99 18.91 -16.45
C GLY A 330 -10.86 19.86 -16.85
N TRP A 331 -9.85 20.10 -16.01
CA TRP A 331 -8.73 20.98 -16.38
C TRP A 331 -7.79 20.31 -17.39
N PRO A 332 -7.08 21.09 -18.24
CA PRO A 332 -6.24 20.54 -19.31
C PRO A 332 -5.21 19.52 -18.84
N GLY A 333 -4.52 19.78 -17.72
CA GLY A 333 -3.55 18.85 -17.15
C GLY A 333 -4.18 17.56 -16.64
N GLN A 334 -5.41 17.64 -16.11
CA GLN A 334 -6.16 16.49 -15.60
C GLN A 334 -6.57 15.57 -16.74
N GLN A 335 -7.16 16.14 -17.79
CA GLN A 335 -7.59 15.38 -18.97
C GLN A 335 -6.40 14.81 -19.75
N PHE A 336 -5.34 15.61 -19.92
CA PHE A 336 -4.19 15.21 -20.71
C PHE A 336 -3.48 13.98 -20.12
N ALA A 337 -3.37 13.89 -18.79
CA ALA A 337 -2.75 12.73 -18.15
C ALA A 337 -3.47 11.41 -18.46
N LEU A 338 -4.80 11.46 -18.62
CA LEU A 338 -5.64 10.29 -18.92
C LEU A 338 -5.58 9.94 -20.42
N VAL A 339 -5.85 10.93 -21.29
CA VAL A 339 -5.84 10.70 -22.74
C VAL A 339 -4.46 10.27 -23.24
N PHE A 340 -3.38 10.83 -22.68
CA PHE A 340 -2.02 10.46 -23.07
C PHE A 340 -1.71 8.99 -22.75
N ARG A 341 -2.13 8.50 -21.58
CA ARG A 341 -1.99 7.08 -21.19
C ARG A 341 -2.76 6.19 -22.16
N ASP A 342 -4.02 6.50 -22.43
CA ASP A 342 -4.90 5.64 -23.21
C ASP A 342 -4.53 5.66 -24.70
N TRP A 343 -4.13 6.82 -25.23
CA TRP A 343 -3.55 6.94 -26.56
C TRP A 343 -2.32 6.05 -26.71
N LEU A 344 -1.37 6.11 -25.76
CA LEU A 344 -0.19 5.25 -25.80
C LEU A 344 -0.55 3.76 -25.69
N ARG A 345 -1.57 3.37 -24.93
CA ARG A 345 -2.04 1.97 -24.90
C ARG A 345 -2.57 1.53 -26.27
N ALA A 346 -3.25 2.42 -26.99
CA ALA A 346 -3.86 2.12 -28.29
C ALA A 346 -2.91 2.25 -29.49
N ASP A 347 -1.82 3.01 -29.38
CA ASP A 347 -0.96 3.39 -30.51
C ASP A 347 0.49 2.92 -30.32
N THR A 348 0.86 1.85 -31.01
CA THR A 348 2.20 1.25 -30.93
C THR A 348 3.30 2.14 -31.51
N ASP A 349 3.00 2.91 -32.55
CA ASP A 349 3.99 3.80 -33.18
C ASP A 349 4.30 4.97 -32.24
N ALA A 350 3.27 5.54 -31.63
CA ALA A 350 3.42 6.57 -30.59
C ALA A 350 4.24 6.07 -29.39
N ARG A 351 4.01 4.83 -28.92
CA ARG A 351 4.84 4.24 -27.85
C ARG A 351 6.30 4.11 -28.26
N THR A 352 6.55 3.67 -29.48
CA THR A 352 7.91 3.47 -30.00
C THR A 352 8.66 4.80 -30.09
N GLU A 353 8.01 5.84 -30.62
CA GLU A 353 8.57 7.20 -30.65
C GLU A 353 8.83 7.74 -29.24
N TYR A 354 7.88 7.55 -28.31
CA TYR A 354 8.02 8.04 -26.94
C TYR A 354 9.14 7.33 -26.18
N LEU A 355 9.35 6.04 -26.43
CA LEU A 355 10.46 5.29 -25.86
C LEU A 355 11.81 5.86 -26.31
N ALA A 356 12.00 6.11 -27.61
CA ALA A 356 13.23 6.70 -28.13
C ALA A 356 13.53 8.09 -27.50
N VAL A 357 12.49 8.91 -27.32
CA VAL A 357 12.61 10.21 -26.63
C VAL A 357 13.04 10.04 -25.17
N LYS A 358 12.51 9.02 -24.48
CA LYS A 358 12.87 8.73 -23.09
C LYS A 358 14.29 8.20 -22.94
N GLU A 359 14.74 7.36 -23.87
CA GLU A 359 16.12 6.85 -23.89
C GLU A 359 17.11 8.00 -24.04
N GLY A 360 16.91 8.87 -25.04
CA GLY A 360 17.75 10.05 -25.21
C GLY A 360 17.69 11.04 -24.02
N ALA A 361 16.55 11.14 -23.34
CA ALA A 361 16.43 11.94 -22.12
C ALA A 361 17.17 11.32 -20.93
N ALA A 362 17.10 9.99 -20.77
CA ALA A 362 17.80 9.26 -19.72
C ALA A 362 19.32 9.33 -19.90
N GLU A 363 19.81 9.20 -21.14
CA GLU A 363 21.23 9.38 -21.47
C GLU A 363 21.76 10.76 -21.10
N LYS A 364 21.00 11.82 -21.40
CA LYS A 364 21.37 13.19 -20.99
C LYS A 364 21.41 13.33 -19.48
N ALA A 365 20.41 12.79 -18.79
CA ALA A 365 20.34 12.85 -17.33
C ALA A 365 21.47 12.07 -16.63
N ALA A 366 21.93 10.96 -17.21
CA ALA A 366 23.02 10.15 -16.69
C ALA A 366 24.37 10.90 -16.61
N GLY A 367 24.51 12.02 -17.33
CA GLY A 367 25.67 12.91 -17.23
C GLY A 367 25.72 13.75 -15.95
N HIS A 368 24.68 13.72 -15.11
CA HIS A 368 24.54 14.54 -13.91
C HIS A 368 24.50 13.66 -12.64
N THR A 369 25.30 14.04 -11.64
CA THR A 369 25.30 13.38 -10.32
C THR A 369 24.33 14.04 -9.34
N ASP A 370 24.03 15.33 -9.51
CA ASP A 370 22.98 16.01 -8.74
C ASP A 370 21.59 15.68 -9.28
N TYR A 371 20.66 15.36 -8.37
CA TYR A 371 19.29 14.98 -8.73
C TYR A 371 18.54 16.09 -9.48
N ARG A 372 18.67 17.36 -9.07
CA ARG A 372 17.92 18.46 -9.70
C ARG A 372 18.41 18.69 -11.11
N ASP A 373 19.73 18.65 -11.31
CA ASP A 373 20.31 18.79 -12.64
C ASP A 373 19.91 17.62 -13.55
N ALA A 374 19.99 16.38 -13.06
CA ALA A 374 19.59 15.18 -13.80
C ALA A 374 18.10 15.22 -14.22
N ILE A 375 17.21 15.60 -13.29
CA ILE A 375 15.77 15.71 -13.59
C ILE A 375 15.49 16.86 -14.55
N THR A 376 16.16 18.00 -14.41
CA THR A 376 16.00 19.13 -15.33
C THR A 376 16.41 18.73 -16.74
N ALA A 377 17.59 18.13 -16.90
CA ALA A 377 18.08 17.63 -18.19
C ALA A 377 17.13 16.59 -18.80
N TYR A 378 16.56 15.70 -17.97
CA TYR A 378 15.58 14.71 -18.40
C TYR A 378 14.28 15.35 -18.89
N VAL A 379 13.73 16.33 -18.16
CA VAL A 379 12.47 17.00 -18.53
C VAL A 379 12.67 17.83 -19.79
N ASP A 380 13.71 18.67 -19.83
CA ASP A 380 14.00 19.56 -20.97
C ASP A 380 14.19 18.78 -22.28
N ALA A 381 14.81 17.61 -22.21
CA ALA A 381 14.99 16.74 -23.36
C ALA A 381 13.66 16.22 -23.95
N LYS A 382 12.61 16.13 -23.13
CA LYS A 382 11.30 15.59 -23.53
C LYS A 382 10.30 16.66 -23.90
N SER A 383 10.38 17.86 -23.31
CA SER A 383 9.41 18.94 -23.46
C SER A 383 9.04 19.24 -24.93
N PRO A 384 9.98 19.34 -25.89
CA PRO A 384 9.64 19.62 -27.29
C PRO A 384 8.81 18.52 -27.98
N TRP A 385 8.88 17.28 -27.51
CA TRP A 385 8.07 16.19 -28.03
C TRP A 385 6.64 16.24 -27.46
N PHE A 386 6.50 16.62 -26.19
CA PHE A 386 5.18 16.71 -25.55
C PHE A 386 4.25 17.73 -26.20
N ASP A 387 4.76 18.81 -26.76
CA ASP A 387 3.93 19.80 -27.46
C ASP A 387 3.25 19.18 -28.69
N ARG A 388 3.97 18.33 -29.45
CA ARG A 388 3.38 17.59 -30.58
C ARG A 388 2.52 16.42 -30.11
N ALA A 389 2.93 15.73 -29.05
CA ALA A 389 2.19 14.62 -28.48
C ALA A 389 0.81 15.05 -27.93
N TYR A 390 0.72 16.27 -27.39
CA TYR A 390 -0.53 16.85 -26.91
C TYR A 390 -1.60 16.90 -28.02
N HIS A 391 -1.25 17.48 -29.17
CA HIS A 391 -2.14 17.54 -30.33
C HIS A 391 -2.53 16.14 -30.82
N ARG A 392 -1.56 15.24 -31.00
CA ARG A 392 -1.80 13.88 -31.52
C ARG A 392 -2.71 13.05 -30.60
N ALA A 393 -2.53 13.16 -29.28
CA ALA A 393 -3.37 12.45 -28.31
C ALA A 393 -4.82 12.92 -28.39
N TRP A 394 -5.06 14.23 -28.55
CA TRP A 394 -6.41 14.75 -28.71
C TRP A 394 -7.03 14.46 -30.07
N GLU A 395 -6.26 14.52 -31.16
CA GLU A 395 -6.72 14.07 -32.49
C GLU A 395 -7.14 12.59 -32.46
N TRP A 396 -6.40 11.75 -31.75
CA TRP A 396 -6.78 10.37 -31.51
C TRP A 396 -8.08 10.27 -30.70
N ALA A 397 -8.23 11.08 -29.65
CA ALA A 397 -9.43 11.07 -28.81
C ALA A 397 -10.69 11.47 -29.61
N GLU A 398 -10.62 12.55 -30.40
CA GLU A 398 -11.71 12.98 -31.27
C GLU A 398 -12.09 11.91 -32.29
N ARG A 399 -11.09 11.32 -32.96
CA ARG A 399 -11.30 10.29 -33.97
C ARG A 399 -11.93 9.01 -33.41
N THR A 400 -11.67 8.69 -32.15
CA THR A 400 -12.14 7.45 -31.50
C THR A 400 -13.37 7.66 -30.63
N GLY A 401 -13.77 8.91 -30.37
CA GLY A 401 -14.82 9.25 -29.42
C GLY A 401 -14.43 8.93 -27.97
N TRP A 402 -13.13 9.06 -27.63
CA TRP A 402 -12.62 8.80 -26.29
C TRP A 402 -13.27 9.71 -25.24
N SER A 403 -13.51 9.16 -24.07
CA SER A 403 -13.96 9.88 -22.87
C SER A 403 -13.19 9.36 -21.65
N ALA A 404 -12.84 10.28 -20.75
CA ALA A 404 -12.01 10.03 -19.57
C ALA A 404 -12.59 9.04 -18.56
#